data_AF-A0A8D8UR89-F1
#
_entry.id   AF-A0A8D8UR89-F1
#
_cell.length_a   1.000
_cell.length_b   1.000
_cell.length_c   1.000
_cell.angle_alpha   90.00
_cell.angle_beta   90.00
_cell.angle_gamma   90.00
#
_symmetry.space_group_name_H-M   'P 1'
#
loop_
_entity.id
_entity.type
_entity.pdbx_description
1 polymer ?
#
loop_
_entity_poly.entity_id
_entity_poly.type
_entity_poly.pdbx_seq_one_letter_code
_entity_poly.pdbx_strand_id
1 'polypeptide(L)'
;MGNIISNSSRYLLRKTRRFNVDNRAQRFIEQDKLPVAPKHPSTVKLLESITNDPKVREELMRKETVLDENLKQVYVKSLHKPVTNDDQKEQLRKNKLPQERRNVPSLQYGHTQPIVVPKGKYSFSQVIDMLAEHINDPMLQTPAVLAEKYSLDVKLVESLILYFKLFNVQMAKEADAQKLVTRQVMSTFAKLEDDMSKQTVYKLATEGDEPLAKQFENLLKKDNADERIEKDHRIINLIPDTDHLLKTETTLSKEKEQNTETKSDVGVYKNVAHRKRKKTVPK
;
A
#
# COMPACT_ATOMS: atom_id res chain seq x y z
N MET A 1 -22.41 19.24 -15.39
CA MET A 1 -22.70 20.65 -15.10
C MET A 1 -23.55 20.72 -13.83
N GLY A 2 -22.93 20.77 -12.65
CA GLY A 2 -23.65 20.83 -11.37
C GLY A 2 -23.93 22.28 -11.00
N ASN A 3 -25.19 22.69 -10.92
CA ASN A 3 -25.57 24.05 -10.55
C ASN A 3 -25.41 24.27 -9.05
N ILE A 4 -24.45 25.14 -8.67
CA ILE A 4 -24.24 25.60 -7.30
C ILE A 4 -25.33 26.63 -6.98
N ILE A 5 -26.46 26.17 -6.43
CA ILE A 5 -27.57 27.04 -6.03
C ILE A 5 -27.26 27.64 -4.63
N SER A 6 -27.16 28.96 -4.57
CA SER A 6 -26.89 29.74 -3.35
C SER A 6 -27.92 29.50 -2.24
N ASN A 7 -27.54 29.70 -0.97
CA ASN A 7 -28.45 29.52 0.17
C ASN A 7 -29.68 30.44 0.12
N SER A 8 -29.52 31.65 -0.43
CA SER A 8 -30.60 32.64 -0.59
C SER A 8 -31.62 32.22 -1.66
N SER A 9 -31.15 31.73 -2.80
CA SER A 9 -32.03 31.21 -3.85
C SER A 9 -32.79 29.95 -3.40
N ARG A 10 -32.19 29.11 -2.55
CA ARG A 10 -32.90 28.00 -1.89
C ARG A 10 -34.04 28.46 -0.98
N TYR A 11 -33.88 29.56 -0.24
CA TYR A 11 -34.92 30.09 0.65
C TYR A 11 -36.11 30.64 -0.14
N LEU A 12 -35.83 31.41 -1.20
CA LEU A 12 -36.86 31.93 -2.09
C LEU A 12 -37.61 30.81 -2.82
N LEU A 13 -36.90 29.81 -3.33
CA LEU A 13 -37.50 28.65 -4.00
C LEU A 13 -38.36 27.80 -3.06
N ARG A 14 -38.05 27.75 -1.75
CA ARG A 14 -38.89 27.08 -0.75
C ARG A 14 -40.19 27.81 -0.52
N LYS A 15 -40.18 29.15 -0.46
CA LYS A 15 -41.40 29.95 -0.27
C LYS A 15 -42.32 29.85 -1.48
N THR A 16 -41.79 29.90 -2.70
CA THR A 16 -42.61 29.75 -3.91
C THR A 16 -43.22 28.35 -4.04
N ARG A 17 -42.47 27.29 -3.68
CA ARG A 17 -43.00 25.90 -3.66
C ARG A 17 -44.09 25.68 -2.60
N ARG A 18 -44.10 26.47 -1.53
CA ARG A 18 -45.07 26.40 -0.42
C ARG A 18 -46.26 27.36 -0.59
N PHE A 19 -46.36 28.06 -1.71
CA PHE A 19 -47.53 28.88 -1.98
C PHE A 19 -48.75 27.98 -2.21
N ASN A 20 -49.83 28.25 -1.49
CA ASN A 20 -51.13 27.58 -1.65
C ASN A 20 -51.10 26.06 -1.39
N VAL A 21 -50.39 25.64 -0.34
CA VAL A 21 -50.30 24.21 0.07
C VAL A 21 -51.63 23.70 0.60
N ASP A 22 -52.38 24.53 1.33
CA ASP A 22 -53.62 24.13 1.99
C ASP A 22 -54.71 23.76 0.97
N ASN A 23 -54.96 24.60 -0.04
CA ASN A 23 -55.94 24.26 -1.08
C ASN A 23 -55.46 23.06 -1.93
N ARG A 24 -54.16 22.88 -2.09
CA ARG A 24 -53.61 21.69 -2.78
C ARG A 24 -53.85 20.42 -1.95
N ALA A 25 -53.65 20.49 -0.64
CA ALA A 25 -53.91 19.38 0.28
C ALA A 25 -55.39 19.04 0.33
N GLN A 26 -56.28 20.03 0.45
CA GLN A 26 -57.72 19.84 0.42
C GLN A 26 -58.18 19.14 -0.87
N ARG A 27 -57.67 19.54 -2.05
CA ARG A 27 -57.95 18.84 -3.31
C ARG A 27 -57.54 17.37 -3.34
N PHE A 28 -56.47 17.00 -2.63
CA PHE A 28 -56.04 15.59 -2.53
C PHE A 28 -56.84 14.80 -1.49
N ILE A 29 -57.32 15.47 -0.43
CA ILE A 29 -58.15 14.86 0.63
C ILE A 29 -59.59 14.65 0.14
N GLU A 30 -60.12 15.58 -0.67
CA GLU A 30 -61.45 15.51 -1.27
C GLU A 30 -61.58 14.43 -2.36
N GLN A 31 -60.46 13.87 -2.85
CA GLN A 31 -60.49 12.77 -3.81
C GLN A 31 -60.85 11.45 -3.12
N ASP A 32 -61.94 10.82 -3.55
CA ASP A 32 -62.39 9.50 -3.04
C ASP A 32 -61.29 8.42 -3.13
N LYS A 33 -60.37 8.54 -4.09
CA LYS A 33 -59.24 7.63 -4.28
C LYS A 33 -58.00 8.41 -4.71
N LEU A 34 -56.88 8.13 -4.04
CA LEU A 34 -55.58 8.67 -4.43
C LEU A 34 -55.17 8.18 -5.83
N PRO A 35 -54.50 9.02 -6.63
CA PRO A 35 -53.97 8.59 -7.92
C PRO A 35 -52.99 7.43 -7.73
N VAL A 36 -53.08 6.42 -8.61
CA VAL A 36 -52.18 5.26 -8.58
C VAL A 36 -50.74 5.74 -8.72
N ALA A 37 -49.84 5.12 -7.96
CA ALA A 37 -48.42 5.45 -8.01
C ALA A 37 -47.87 5.35 -9.44
N PRO A 38 -47.00 6.29 -9.86
CA PRO A 38 -46.40 6.24 -11.18
C PRO A 38 -45.57 4.96 -11.32
N LYS A 39 -45.76 4.26 -12.44
CA LYS A 39 -45.03 3.03 -12.76
C LYS A 39 -43.69 3.36 -13.44
N HIS A 40 -42.71 2.48 -13.27
CA HIS A 40 -41.41 2.61 -13.93
C HIS A 40 -41.58 2.54 -15.47
N PRO A 41 -40.84 3.32 -16.28
CA PRO A 41 -41.02 3.38 -17.73
C PRO A 41 -40.87 2.02 -18.42
N SER A 42 -40.04 1.11 -17.91
CA SER A 42 -39.95 -0.25 -18.46
C SER A 42 -41.25 -1.04 -18.26
N THR A 43 -41.87 -0.92 -17.10
CA THR A 43 -43.14 -1.58 -16.77
C THR A 43 -44.28 -0.99 -17.59
N VAL A 44 -44.28 0.33 -17.82
CA VAL A 44 -45.27 1.00 -18.66
C VAL A 44 -45.20 0.46 -20.08
N LYS A 45 -44.00 0.42 -20.70
CA LYS A 45 -43.81 -0.12 -22.06
C LYS A 45 -44.23 -1.58 -22.20
N LEU A 46 -43.90 -2.40 -21.19
CA LEU A 46 -44.28 -3.82 -21.18
C LEU A 46 -45.81 -3.99 -21.09
N LEU A 47 -46.46 -3.21 -20.23
CA LEU A 47 -47.92 -3.25 -20.13
C LEU A 47 -48.57 -2.77 -21.43
N GLU A 48 -48.06 -1.70 -22.02
CA GLU A 48 -48.54 -1.18 -23.31
C GLU A 48 -48.44 -2.25 -24.39
N SER A 49 -47.29 -2.93 -24.54
CA SER A 49 -47.15 -4.01 -25.53
C SER A 49 -48.16 -5.14 -25.30
N ILE A 50 -48.36 -5.57 -24.05
CA ILE A 50 -49.31 -6.63 -23.71
C ILE A 50 -50.76 -6.19 -23.97
N THR A 51 -51.09 -4.92 -23.70
CA THR A 51 -52.46 -4.40 -23.86
C THR A 51 -52.82 -4.06 -25.30
N ASN A 52 -51.82 -3.73 -26.13
CA ASN A 52 -52.01 -3.35 -27.53
C ASN A 52 -52.21 -4.58 -28.44
N ASP A 53 -51.73 -5.74 -28.02
CA ASP A 53 -51.93 -6.98 -28.77
C ASP A 53 -53.37 -7.51 -28.58
N PRO A 54 -54.22 -7.47 -29.62
CA PRO A 54 -55.64 -7.81 -29.47
C PRO A 54 -55.84 -9.28 -29.11
N LYS A 55 -54.96 -10.16 -29.61
CA LYS A 55 -54.97 -11.59 -29.31
C LYS A 55 -54.72 -11.87 -27.83
N VAL A 56 -53.72 -11.23 -27.24
CA VAL A 56 -53.38 -11.38 -25.82
C VAL A 56 -54.49 -10.81 -24.94
N ARG A 57 -55.08 -9.68 -25.34
CA ARG A 57 -56.21 -9.09 -24.63
C ARG A 57 -57.44 -9.99 -24.62
N GLU A 58 -57.75 -10.63 -25.74
CA GLU A 58 -58.84 -11.62 -25.80
C GLU A 58 -58.55 -12.86 -24.97
N GLU A 59 -57.33 -13.37 -25.01
CA GLU A 59 -56.89 -14.50 -24.18
C GLU A 59 -56.99 -14.18 -22.68
N LEU A 60 -56.61 -12.96 -22.26
CA LEU A 60 -56.73 -12.51 -20.85
C LEU A 60 -58.18 -12.36 -20.37
N MET A 61 -59.10 -12.00 -21.27
CA MET A 61 -60.53 -11.89 -20.94
C MET A 61 -61.24 -13.24 -20.94
N ARG A 62 -60.69 -14.23 -21.66
CA ARG A 62 -61.23 -15.59 -21.72
C ARG A 62 -60.72 -16.40 -20.53
N LYS A 63 -61.61 -17.17 -19.93
CA LYS A 63 -61.23 -18.10 -18.86
C LYS A 63 -60.57 -19.34 -19.47
N GLU A 64 -59.31 -19.58 -19.15
CA GLU A 64 -58.63 -20.83 -19.51
C GLU A 64 -59.02 -21.96 -18.55
N THR A 65 -59.77 -22.94 -19.06
CA THR A 65 -60.30 -24.07 -18.27
C THR A 65 -59.20 -25.00 -17.77
N VAL A 66 -58.19 -25.26 -18.59
CA VAL A 66 -57.05 -26.13 -18.24
C VAL A 66 -56.24 -25.54 -17.09
N LEU A 67 -55.96 -24.23 -17.14
CA LEU A 67 -55.24 -23.54 -16.07
C LEU A 67 -56.08 -23.49 -14.78
N ASP A 68 -57.39 -23.24 -14.89
CA ASP A 68 -58.31 -23.25 -13.75
C ASP A 68 -58.37 -24.61 -13.05
N GLU A 69 -58.37 -25.70 -13.81
CA GLU A 69 -58.30 -27.07 -13.26
C GLU A 69 -56.96 -27.34 -12.57
N ASN A 70 -55.85 -26.96 -13.20
CA ASN A 70 -54.52 -27.12 -12.62
C ASN A 70 -54.36 -26.34 -11.31
N LEU A 71 -54.86 -25.10 -11.25
CA LEU A 71 -54.78 -24.27 -10.05
C LEU A 71 -55.63 -24.81 -8.89
N LYS A 72 -56.75 -25.49 -9.18
CA LYS A 72 -57.53 -26.19 -8.15
C LYS A 72 -56.81 -27.41 -7.58
N GLN A 73 -55.96 -28.06 -8.38
CA GLN A 73 -55.18 -29.22 -7.96
C GLN A 73 -53.96 -28.82 -7.11
N VAL A 74 -53.35 -27.67 -7.38
CA VAL A 74 -52.22 -27.13 -6.61
C VAL A 74 -52.73 -26.50 -5.31
N TYR A 75 -52.70 -27.27 -4.24
CA TYR A 75 -52.89 -26.73 -2.88
C TYR A 75 -51.59 -26.81 -2.09
N VAL A 76 -51.26 -25.75 -1.36
CA VAL A 76 -50.06 -25.71 -0.51
C VAL A 76 -50.46 -26.19 0.89
N LYS A 77 -50.01 -27.38 1.28
CA LYS A 77 -50.04 -27.81 2.68
C LYS A 77 -48.79 -27.30 3.39
N SER A 78 -48.92 -26.26 4.19
CA SER A 78 -47.84 -25.86 5.11
C SER A 78 -47.73 -26.92 6.22
N LEU A 79 -46.82 -27.88 6.04
CA LEU A 79 -46.54 -28.93 7.03
C LEU A 79 -45.79 -28.40 8.27
N HIS A 80 -45.38 -27.13 8.25
CA HIS A 80 -44.65 -26.49 9.34
C HIS A 80 -45.52 -25.47 10.04
N LYS A 81 -45.31 -25.33 11.36
CA LYS A 81 -45.93 -24.27 12.15
C LYS A 81 -45.65 -22.92 11.47
N PRO A 82 -46.64 -22.01 11.38
CA PRO A 82 -46.39 -20.67 10.91
C PRO A 82 -45.26 -20.07 11.74
N VAL A 83 -44.22 -19.58 11.07
CA VAL A 83 -43.07 -18.95 11.72
C VAL A 83 -43.61 -17.85 12.61
N THR A 84 -43.50 -18.04 13.92
CA THR A 84 -43.96 -17.03 14.87
C THR A 84 -42.98 -15.87 14.88
N ASN A 85 -43.43 -14.69 15.31
CA ASN A 85 -42.55 -13.51 15.41
C ASN A 85 -41.30 -13.79 16.27
N ASP A 86 -41.37 -14.76 17.17
CA ASP A 86 -40.26 -15.17 18.03
C ASP A 86 -39.20 -15.99 17.27
N ASP A 87 -39.62 -16.88 16.36
CA ASP A 87 -38.69 -17.61 15.48
C ASP A 87 -37.92 -16.65 14.55
N GLN A 88 -38.59 -15.59 14.05
CA GLN A 88 -37.95 -14.55 13.25
C GLN A 88 -36.99 -13.71 14.09
N LYS A 89 -37.35 -13.34 15.32
CA LYS A 89 -36.44 -12.66 16.25
C LYS A 89 -35.21 -13.51 16.56
N GLU A 90 -35.36 -14.82 16.72
CA GLU A 90 -34.22 -15.71 16.92
C GLU A 90 -33.30 -15.79 15.71
N GLN A 91 -33.86 -15.82 14.49
CA GLN A 91 -33.06 -15.78 13.26
C GLN A 91 -32.33 -14.44 13.09
N LEU A 92 -32.98 -13.32 13.41
CA LEU A 92 -32.35 -12.00 13.43
C LEU A 92 -31.26 -11.89 14.51
N ARG A 93 -31.42 -12.59 15.65
CA ARG A 93 -30.37 -12.68 16.68
C ARG A 93 -29.17 -13.52 16.25
N LYS A 94 -29.38 -14.52 15.40
CA LYS A 94 -28.30 -15.33 14.81
C LYS A 94 -27.52 -14.54 13.75
N ASN A 95 -28.21 -13.69 12.99
CA ASN A 95 -27.61 -12.82 11.98
C ASN A 95 -27.42 -11.38 12.50
N LYS A 96 -26.69 -11.22 13.60
CA LYS A 96 -26.31 -9.88 14.06
C LYS A 96 -25.37 -9.24 13.05
N LEU A 97 -25.69 -8.01 12.63
CA LEU A 97 -24.72 -7.19 11.91
C LEU A 97 -23.45 -7.03 12.77
N PRO A 98 -22.27 -6.88 12.14
CA PRO A 98 -21.04 -6.56 12.85
C PRO A 98 -21.26 -5.40 13.83
N GLN A 99 -21.11 -5.68 15.12
CA GLN A 99 -21.31 -4.68 16.18
C GLN A 99 -20.10 -3.74 16.31
N GLU A 100 -18.94 -4.20 15.88
CA GLU A 100 -17.71 -3.42 15.87
C GLU A 100 -17.75 -2.38 14.75
N ARG A 101 -17.90 -1.11 15.14
CA ARG A 101 -17.84 0.05 14.23
C ARG A 101 -16.46 0.73 14.22
N ARG A 102 -15.44 0.06 14.76
CA ARG A 102 -14.08 0.61 14.82
C ARG A 102 -13.44 0.55 13.44
N ASN A 103 -12.65 1.56 13.11
CA ASN A 103 -11.81 1.50 11.93
C ASN A 103 -10.82 0.33 12.07
N VAL A 104 -10.70 -0.48 11.03
CA VAL A 104 -9.68 -1.53 10.98
C VAL A 104 -8.31 -0.85 11.05
N PRO A 105 -7.42 -1.24 11.98
CA PRO A 105 -6.09 -0.65 12.08
C PRO A 105 -5.32 -0.88 10.78
N SER A 106 -4.36 -0.01 10.47
CA SER A 106 -3.50 -0.17 9.30
C SER A 106 -2.77 -1.52 9.38
N LEU A 107 -2.92 -2.34 8.33
CA LEU A 107 -2.28 -3.64 8.23
C LEU A 107 -0.77 -3.42 8.03
N GLN A 108 0.04 -3.71 9.05
CA GLN A 108 1.51 -3.53 9.03
C GLN A 108 2.18 -4.23 7.84
N TYR A 109 1.63 -5.38 7.42
CA TYR A 109 2.16 -6.20 6.33
C TYR A 109 1.17 -6.38 5.16
N GLY A 110 0.18 -5.49 5.05
CA GLY A 110 -0.81 -5.52 3.96
C GLY A 110 -1.82 -6.68 4.00
N HIS A 111 -1.77 -7.55 5.01
CA HIS A 111 -2.77 -8.61 5.24
C HIS A 111 -3.25 -8.62 6.70
N THR A 112 -4.47 -9.11 6.92
CA THR A 112 -5.02 -9.31 8.27
C THR A 112 -4.36 -10.50 8.93
N GLN A 113 -4.03 -10.36 10.20
CA GLN A 113 -3.43 -11.43 10.99
C GLN A 113 -4.39 -11.92 12.07
N PRO A 114 -4.31 -13.21 12.45
CA PRO A 114 -5.10 -13.74 13.53
C PRO A 114 -4.70 -13.11 14.85
N ILE A 115 -5.70 -12.76 15.67
CA ILE A 115 -5.49 -12.20 17.02
C ILE A 115 -4.86 -13.24 17.95
N VAL A 116 -5.27 -14.50 17.80
CA VAL A 116 -4.75 -15.62 18.59
C VAL A 116 -4.09 -16.61 17.65
N VAL A 117 -2.79 -16.84 17.85
CA VAL A 117 -2.03 -17.83 17.09
C VAL A 117 -2.11 -19.17 17.82
N PRO A 118 -2.62 -20.24 17.18
CA PRO A 118 -2.67 -21.56 17.82
C PRO A 118 -1.26 -22.16 17.93
N LYS A 119 -1.06 -23.01 18.94
CA LYS A 119 0.22 -23.71 19.19
C LYS A 119 0.67 -24.51 17.96
N GLY A 120 1.97 -24.47 17.64
CA GLY A 120 2.55 -25.12 16.47
C GLY A 120 2.23 -24.43 15.13
N LYS A 121 1.56 -23.27 15.15
CA LYS A 121 1.40 -22.38 13.99
C LYS A 121 2.08 -21.05 14.29
N TYR A 122 2.38 -20.31 13.24
CA TYR A 122 3.00 -19.00 13.33
C TYR A 122 2.24 -17.98 12.49
N SER A 123 2.21 -16.73 12.95
CA SER A 123 1.81 -15.60 12.13
C SER A 123 3.01 -15.05 11.36
N PHE A 124 2.75 -14.30 10.29
CA PHE A 124 3.82 -13.68 9.51
C PHE A 124 4.64 -12.68 10.34
N SER A 125 4.02 -11.92 11.24
CA SER A 125 4.73 -11.02 12.16
C SER A 125 5.70 -11.78 13.06
N GLN A 126 5.25 -12.90 13.65
CA GLN A 126 6.10 -13.71 14.51
C GLN A 126 7.33 -14.23 13.78
N VAL A 127 7.20 -14.62 12.50
CA VAL A 127 8.34 -15.05 11.70
C VAL A 127 9.31 -13.91 11.45
N ILE A 128 8.83 -12.71 11.16
CA ILE A 128 9.70 -11.53 10.99
C ILE A 128 10.42 -11.21 12.29
N ASP A 129 9.72 -11.23 13.42
CA ASP A 129 10.30 -10.97 14.74
C ASP A 129 11.37 -12.01 15.08
N MET A 130 11.09 -13.30 14.85
CA MET A 130 12.06 -14.39 15.04
C MET A 130 13.31 -14.20 14.18
N LEU A 131 13.14 -13.85 12.90
CA LEU A 131 14.25 -13.62 11.99
C LEU A 131 15.08 -12.40 12.43
N ALA A 132 14.44 -11.31 12.85
CA ALA A 132 15.10 -10.12 13.36
C ALA A 132 15.92 -10.42 14.62
N GLU A 133 15.34 -11.16 15.57
CA GLU A 133 16.01 -11.59 16.80
C GLU A 133 17.24 -12.46 16.51
N HIS A 134 17.11 -13.42 15.60
CA HIS A 134 18.23 -14.29 15.20
C HIS A 134 19.35 -13.53 14.47
N ILE A 135 19.00 -12.52 13.67
CA ILE A 135 19.99 -11.69 12.96
C ILE A 135 20.78 -10.82 13.94
N ASN A 136 20.11 -10.26 14.95
CA ASN A 136 20.75 -9.42 15.94
C ASN A 136 21.74 -10.22 16.80
N ASP A 137 21.28 -11.34 17.38
CA ASP A 137 22.07 -12.15 18.32
C ASP A 137 22.00 -13.64 17.98
N PRO A 138 22.70 -14.12 16.94
CA PRO A 138 22.62 -15.52 16.49
C PRO A 138 23.14 -16.52 17.53
N MET A 139 24.04 -16.09 18.43
CA MET A 139 24.61 -16.93 19.48
C MET A 139 23.65 -17.17 20.64
N LEU A 140 22.83 -16.17 20.99
CA LEU A 140 21.85 -16.26 22.07
C LEU A 140 20.52 -16.83 21.56
N GLN A 141 20.06 -16.35 20.41
CA GLN A 141 18.81 -16.74 19.79
C GLN A 141 19.01 -17.95 18.87
N THR A 142 19.37 -19.08 19.46
CA THR A 142 19.49 -20.34 18.69
C THR A 142 18.12 -20.84 18.22
N PRO A 143 18.05 -21.67 17.15
CA PRO A 143 16.79 -22.19 16.63
C PRO A 143 15.97 -22.94 17.69
N ALA A 144 16.63 -23.63 18.62
CA ALA A 144 15.98 -24.32 19.74
C ALA A 144 15.29 -23.35 20.72
N VAL A 145 15.97 -22.26 21.08
CA VAL A 145 15.43 -21.22 21.98
C VAL A 145 14.23 -20.53 21.34
N LEU A 146 14.31 -20.21 20.05
CA LEU A 146 13.21 -19.59 19.30
C LEU A 146 12.02 -20.55 19.14
N ALA A 147 12.27 -21.83 18.91
CA ALA A 147 11.22 -22.85 18.85
C ALA A 147 10.44 -22.96 20.16
N GLU A 148 11.13 -22.93 21.31
CA GLU A 148 10.47 -22.91 22.62
C GLU A 148 9.66 -21.63 22.84
N LYS A 149 10.25 -20.46 22.56
CA LYS A 149 9.62 -19.15 22.74
C LYS A 149 8.30 -19.02 21.97
N TYR A 150 8.26 -19.52 20.73
CA TYR A 150 7.08 -19.43 19.86
C TYR A 150 6.26 -20.72 19.80
N SER A 151 6.61 -21.75 20.58
CA SER A 151 5.95 -23.07 20.56
C SER A 151 5.88 -23.69 19.15
N LEU A 152 7.01 -23.69 18.45
CA LEU A 152 7.19 -24.21 17.09
C LEU A 152 8.10 -25.45 17.09
N ASP A 153 8.11 -26.18 15.97
CA ASP A 153 9.04 -27.30 15.77
C ASP A 153 10.44 -26.76 15.40
N VAL A 154 11.48 -27.32 16.01
CA VAL A 154 12.88 -26.87 15.83
C VAL A 154 13.30 -26.97 14.37
N LYS A 155 12.94 -28.06 13.68
CA LYS A 155 13.25 -28.28 12.26
C LYS A 155 12.64 -27.19 11.38
N LEU A 156 11.44 -26.73 11.74
CA LEU A 156 10.75 -25.68 11.02
C LEU A 156 11.47 -24.36 11.21
N VAL A 157 11.87 -24.02 12.43
CA VAL A 157 12.62 -22.79 12.73
C VAL A 157 13.97 -22.77 12.02
N GLU A 158 14.69 -23.89 12.00
CA GLU A 158 15.95 -24.04 11.25
C GLU A 158 15.74 -23.76 9.75
N SER A 159 14.69 -24.35 9.15
CA SER A 159 14.37 -24.11 7.74
C SER A 159 14.01 -22.64 7.48
N LEU A 160 13.27 -22.00 8.39
CA LEU A 160 12.93 -20.58 8.26
C LEU A 160 14.17 -19.70 8.27
N ILE A 161 15.08 -19.92 9.21
CA ILE A 161 16.32 -19.15 9.33
C ILE A 161 17.22 -19.36 8.11
N LEU A 162 17.31 -20.59 7.62
CA LEU A 162 18.18 -20.94 6.48
C LEU A 162 17.67 -20.30 5.18
N TYR A 163 16.38 -20.39 4.90
CA TYR A 163 15.81 -19.93 3.62
C TYR A 163 15.38 -18.46 3.60
N PHE A 164 15.04 -17.88 4.75
CA PHE A 164 14.53 -16.50 4.84
C PHE A 164 15.51 -15.54 5.52
N LYS A 165 16.81 -15.84 5.48
CA LYS A 165 17.85 -14.94 5.96
C LYS A 165 17.78 -13.60 5.21
N LEU A 166 17.53 -12.52 5.95
CA LEU A 166 17.51 -11.17 5.40
C LEU A 166 18.95 -10.75 5.01
N PHE A 167 19.06 -9.88 4.01
CA PHE A 167 20.35 -9.31 3.62
C PHE A 167 20.85 -8.36 4.70
N ASN A 168 22.06 -8.62 5.20
CA ASN A 168 22.72 -7.69 6.11
C ASN A 168 23.18 -6.47 5.30
N VAL A 169 22.54 -5.33 5.50
CA VAL A 169 23.02 -4.06 4.96
C VAL A 169 24.25 -3.66 5.77
N GLN A 170 25.43 -3.90 5.21
CA GLN A 170 26.66 -3.36 5.77
C GLN A 170 26.69 -1.86 5.48
N MET A 171 26.38 -1.05 6.48
CA MET A 171 26.60 0.38 6.41
C MET A 171 28.10 0.63 6.36
N ALA A 172 28.56 1.40 5.38
CA ALA A 172 29.96 1.80 5.30
C ALA A 172 30.33 2.50 6.61
N LYS A 173 31.44 2.09 7.24
CA LYS A 173 31.96 2.78 8.41
C LYS A 173 32.29 4.22 8.02
N GLU A 174 32.17 5.18 8.95
CA GLU A 174 32.44 6.60 8.67
C GLU A 174 33.82 6.82 8.04
N ALA A 175 34.82 6.03 8.44
CA ALA A 175 36.15 6.02 7.85
C ALA A 175 36.14 5.65 6.35
N ASP A 176 35.28 4.72 5.94
CA ASP A 176 35.17 4.30 4.55
C ASP A 176 34.37 5.32 3.73
N ALA A 177 33.38 6.00 4.33
CA ALA A 177 32.70 7.14 3.73
C ALA A 177 33.66 8.32 3.51
N GLN A 178 34.51 8.65 4.49
CA GLN A 178 35.55 9.69 4.37
C GLN A 178 36.59 9.36 3.28
N LYS A 179 36.99 8.09 3.15
CA LYS A 179 37.88 7.64 2.06
C LYS A 179 37.25 7.79 0.67
N LEU A 180 35.94 7.55 0.55
CA LEU A 180 35.23 7.74 -0.71
C LEU A 180 35.12 9.22 -1.09
N VAL A 181 34.79 10.08 -0.12
CA VAL A 181 34.73 11.54 -0.33
C VAL A 181 36.10 12.10 -0.70
N THR A 182 37.16 11.75 0.06
CA THR A 182 38.52 12.19 -0.25
C THR A 182 39.00 11.69 -1.62
N ARG A 183 38.70 10.45 -1.99
CA ARG A 183 38.99 9.92 -3.33
C ARG A 183 38.27 10.70 -4.44
N GLN A 184 37.01 11.06 -4.24
CA GLN A 184 36.25 11.87 -5.18
C GLN A 184 36.88 13.27 -5.32
N VAL A 185 37.17 13.92 -4.19
CA VAL A 185 37.81 15.25 -4.14
C VAL A 185 39.17 15.24 -4.83
N MET A 186 40.03 14.26 -4.56
CA MET A 186 41.34 14.13 -5.22
C MET A 186 41.20 13.90 -6.73
N SER A 187 40.21 13.11 -7.16
CA SER A 187 39.95 12.89 -8.59
C SER A 187 39.45 14.15 -9.31
N THR A 188 38.73 15.03 -8.62
CA THR A 188 38.30 16.32 -9.18
C THR A 188 39.46 17.31 -9.26
N PHE A 189 40.34 17.36 -8.26
CA PHE A 189 41.52 18.21 -8.29
C PHE A 189 42.50 17.82 -9.40
N ALA A 190 42.79 16.53 -9.56
CA ALA A 190 43.66 16.04 -10.64
C ALA A 190 43.14 16.42 -12.05
N LYS A 191 41.82 16.33 -12.26
CA LYS A 191 41.20 16.77 -13.53
C LYS A 191 41.35 18.27 -13.76
N LEU A 192 41.22 19.09 -12.72
CA LEU A 192 41.39 20.53 -12.82
C LEU A 192 42.84 20.91 -13.14
N GLU A 193 43.82 20.22 -12.56
CA GLU A 193 45.24 20.42 -12.87
C GLU A 193 45.57 20.04 -14.33
N ASP A 194 45.02 18.93 -14.82
CA ASP A 194 45.13 18.52 -16.22
C ASP A 194 44.48 19.54 -17.17
N ASP A 195 43.36 20.14 -16.80
CA ASP A 195 42.68 21.13 -17.63
C ASP A 195 43.38 22.50 -17.59
N MET A 196 43.92 22.90 -16.45
CA MET A 196 44.75 24.12 -16.32
C MET A 196 46.04 23.99 -17.12
N SER A 197 46.73 22.84 -17.04
CA SER A 197 47.94 22.60 -17.83
C SER A 197 47.64 22.61 -19.33
N LYS A 198 46.56 21.96 -19.78
CA LYS A 198 46.08 22.08 -21.17
C LYS A 198 45.81 23.53 -21.55
N GLN A 199 45.11 24.31 -20.71
CA GLN A 199 44.87 25.73 -20.98
C GLN A 199 46.15 26.54 -21.08
N THR A 200 47.17 26.27 -20.25
CA THR A 200 48.47 26.94 -20.37
C THR A 200 49.20 26.59 -21.66
N VAL A 201 49.17 25.32 -22.08
CA VAL A 201 49.74 24.88 -23.36
C VAL A 201 48.98 25.49 -24.53
N TYR A 202 47.64 25.55 -24.46
CA TYR A 202 46.83 26.22 -25.49
C TYR A 202 47.14 27.72 -25.55
N LYS A 203 47.26 28.42 -24.42
CA LYS A 203 47.66 29.84 -24.38
C LYS A 203 49.05 30.07 -24.96
N LEU A 204 50.03 29.24 -24.61
CA LEU A 204 51.39 29.26 -25.17
C LEU A 204 51.41 28.99 -26.69
N ALA A 205 50.51 28.13 -27.18
CA ALA A 205 50.40 27.82 -28.60
C ALA A 205 49.65 28.90 -29.39
N THR A 206 48.71 29.63 -28.76
CA THR A 206 47.98 30.74 -29.39
C THR A 206 48.71 32.07 -29.32
N GLU A 207 49.53 32.30 -28.28
CA GLU A 207 50.37 33.50 -28.10
C GLU A 207 51.77 33.29 -28.68
N GLY A 208 51.81 32.77 -29.91
CA GLY A 208 53.03 32.51 -30.67
C GLY A 208 53.70 33.74 -31.28
N ASP A 209 53.30 34.97 -30.92
CA ASP A 209 53.92 36.22 -31.40
C ASP A 209 53.78 37.33 -30.33
N GLU A 210 54.57 37.32 -29.25
CA GLU A 210 55.11 38.51 -28.55
C GLU A 210 56.04 38.07 -27.37
N PRO A 211 57.22 38.69 -27.16
CA PRO A 211 58.20 38.23 -26.17
C PRO A 211 57.83 38.57 -24.70
N LEU A 212 57.89 37.55 -23.85
CA LEU A 212 57.63 37.47 -22.39
C LEU A 212 58.25 38.57 -21.49
N ALA A 213 59.13 39.43 -22.00
CA ALA A 213 59.77 40.48 -21.22
C ALA A 213 58.83 41.65 -20.88
N LYS A 214 57.80 41.91 -21.69
CA LYS A 214 56.92 43.09 -21.51
C LYS A 214 55.76 42.87 -20.55
N GLN A 215 55.34 41.62 -20.33
CA GLN A 215 54.20 41.32 -19.46
C GLN A 215 54.59 41.28 -17.97
N PHE A 216 55.81 40.85 -17.63
CA PHE A 216 56.28 40.83 -16.24
C PHE A 216 56.52 42.23 -15.66
N GLU A 217 56.94 43.21 -16.47
CA GLU A 217 57.11 44.60 -16.00
C GLU A 217 55.79 45.27 -15.62
N ASN A 218 54.68 44.90 -16.27
CA ASN A 218 53.37 45.51 -16.02
C ASN A 218 52.66 44.94 -14.80
N LEU A 219 53.06 43.75 -14.32
CA LEU A 219 52.53 43.14 -13.09
C LEU A 219 53.24 43.71 -11.85
N LEU A 220 54.55 43.94 -11.89
CA LEU A 220 55.25 44.57 -10.75
C LEU A 220 54.94 46.06 -10.56
N LYS A 221 54.45 46.76 -11.60
CA LYS A 221 54.11 48.19 -11.51
C LYS A 221 52.71 48.45 -10.92
N LYS A 222 51.89 47.42 -10.72
CA LYS A 222 50.48 47.60 -10.29
C LYS A 222 50.25 47.51 -8.78
N ASP A 223 51.24 47.09 -8.01
CA ASP A 223 51.11 46.89 -6.55
C ASP A 223 51.53 48.12 -5.72
N ASN A 224 51.92 49.24 -6.35
CA ASN A 224 52.39 50.46 -5.69
C ASN A 224 51.47 51.68 -5.82
N ALA A 225 50.20 51.48 -6.18
CA ALA A 225 49.21 52.56 -6.12
C ALA A 225 47.92 52.08 -5.45
N ASP A 226 47.61 52.76 -4.35
CA ASP A 226 46.32 52.84 -3.65
C ASP A 226 46.13 51.95 -2.40
N GLU A 227 46.66 52.46 -1.28
CA GLU A 227 45.93 52.44 -0.01
C GLU A 227 44.67 53.30 -0.12
N ARG A 228 43.49 52.76 0.25
CA ARG A 228 42.44 53.48 1.02
C ARG A 228 41.20 52.62 1.34
N ILE A 229 40.91 52.56 2.66
CA ILE A 229 39.58 52.48 3.33
C ILE A 229 38.91 51.08 3.30
N GLU A 230 38.30 50.50 4.34
CA GLU A 230 38.26 50.56 5.82
C GLU A 230 37.17 49.52 6.22
N LYS A 231 37.32 48.87 7.39
CA LYS A 231 36.25 48.26 8.22
C LYS A 231 35.51 47.01 7.70
N ASP A 232 35.75 45.87 8.37
CA ASP A 232 34.83 45.39 9.41
C ASP A 232 35.43 44.18 10.18
N HIS A 233 35.56 44.35 11.50
CA HIS A 233 35.84 43.28 12.45
C HIS A 233 34.54 42.71 13.01
N ARG A 234 34.47 41.37 13.20
CA ARG A 234 33.70 40.56 14.18
C ARG A 234 33.54 39.13 13.58
N ILE A 235 33.78 37.97 14.21
CA ILE A 235 33.83 37.53 15.62
C ILE A 235 34.46 36.10 15.68
N ILE A 236 35.46 35.94 16.57
CA ILE A 236 35.71 34.87 17.58
C ILE A 236 35.88 33.38 17.17
N ASN A 237 37.09 32.88 17.50
CA ASN A 237 37.44 31.49 17.82
C ASN A 237 36.73 30.98 19.09
N LEU A 238 36.18 29.75 19.10
CA LEU A 238 36.13 28.91 20.31
C LEU A 238 36.27 27.41 19.95
N ILE A 239 37.48 26.92 20.19
CA ILE A 239 37.98 25.53 20.39
C ILE A 239 37.27 25.01 21.71
N PRO A 240 37.13 23.70 22.06
CA PRO A 240 38.28 22.81 22.06
C PRO A 240 38.16 21.29 21.93
N ASP A 241 39.36 20.79 21.60
CA ASP A 241 39.88 19.43 21.72
C ASP A 241 39.54 18.75 23.05
N THR A 242 39.33 17.43 22.98
CA THR A 242 39.60 16.52 24.10
C THR A 242 40.22 15.23 23.56
N ASP A 243 41.54 15.15 23.67
CA ASP A 243 42.22 13.88 23.85
C ASP A 243 41.99 13.39 25.28
N HIS A 244 41.72 12.09 25.46
CA HIS A 244 42.41 11.24 26.46
C HIS A 244 41.86 9.79 26.47
N LEU A 245 42.79 8.88 26.11
CA LEU A 245 43.21 7.68 26.88
C LEU A 245 42.55 6.29 26.69
N LEU A 246 43.49 5.32 26.56
CA LEU A 246 43.47 3.85 26.77
C LEU A 246 43.20 3.00 25.52
N LYS A 247 44.23 2.49 24.82
CA LYS A 247 45.15 1.34 25.12
C LYS A 247 44.47 -0.03 25.15
N THR A 248 44.84 -0.88 24.18
CA THR A 248 45.34 -2.28 24.26
C THR A 248 45.08 -2.95 22.90
N GLU A 249 46.10 -3.14 22.07
CA GLU A 249 46.96 -4.33 21.95
C GLU A 249 46.33 -5.46 21.08
N THR A 250 46.99 -5.67 19.92
CA THR A 250 47.39 -6.93 19.27
C THR A 250 46.33 -8.05 19.12
N THR A 251 46.06 -8.58 17.91
CA THR A 251 46.98 -9.47 17.19
C THR A 251 46.50 -9.80 15.77
N LEU A 252 47.49 -10.17 14.98
CA LEU A 252 47.54 -10.50 13.57
C LEU A 252 47.11 -11.96 13.30
N SER A 253 46.29 -12.22 12.28
CA SER A 253 46.39 -13.48 11.51
C SER A 253 45.71 -13.39 10.14
N LYS A 254 46.56 -13.49 9.10
CA LYS A 254 46.25 -13.82 7.71
C LYS A 254 45.98 -15.32 7.58
N GLU A 255 44.91 -15.76 6.92
CA GLU A 255 44.83 -17.02 6.13
C GLU A 255 43.75 -16.80 5.04
N LYS A 256 44.15 -16.66 3.76
CA LYS A 256 44.22 -17.68 2.69
C LYS A 256 42.87 -18.14 2.14
N GLU A 257 42.72 -17.81 0.86
CA GLU A 257 41.77 -18.32 -0.13
C GLU A 257 41.75 -19.85 -0.16
N GLN A 258 40.57 -20.43 -0.41
CA GLN A 258 40.44 -21.66 -1.19
C GLN A 258 39.03 -21.77 -1.78
N ASN A 259 38.98 -21.60 -3.10
CA ASN A 259 37.88 -21.99 -3.98
C ASN A 259 37.67 -23.51 -3.91
N THR A 260 36.42 -23.96 -3.84
CA THR A 260 36.00 -25.21 -4.50
C THR A 260 34.57 -25.08 -5.03
N GLU A 261 34.46 -25.23 -6.34
CA GLU A 261 33.23 -25.45 -7.09
C GLU A 261 32.69 -26.86 -6.79
N THR A 262 31.37 -27.02 -6.63
CA THR A 262 30.69 -28.26 -7.02
C THR A 262 29.31 -27.98 -7.60
N LYS A 263 29.03 -28.73 -8.68
CA LYS A 263 27.87 -28.67 -9.59
C LYS A 263 26.64 -29.41 -9.03
N SER A 264 25.49 -29.01 -9.58
CA SER A 264 24.29 -29.79 -9.96
C SER A 264 23.51 -30.53 -8.87
N ASP A 265 22.21 -30.23 -8.73
CA ASP A 265 21.19 -31.05 -9.40
C ASP A 265 19.78 -30.45 -9.38
N VAL A 266 19.11 -30.63 -10.52
CA VAL A 266 17.75 -30.16 -10.85
C VAL A 266 16.73 -31.20 -10.37
N GLY A 267 15.82 -30.82 -9.48
CA GLY A 267 14.74 -31.68 -8.98
C GLY A 267 13.35 -31.11 -9.25
N VAL A 268 12.74 -31.54 -10.35
CA VAL A 268 11.36 -31.23 -10.76
C VAL A 268 10.37 -32.05 -9.93
N TYR A 269 9.47 -31.41 -9.18
CA TYR A 269 8.30 -32.09 -8.59
C TYR A 269 7.01 -31.70 -9.31
N LYS A 270 6.47 -32.67 -10.07
CA LYS A 270 5.12 -32.67 -10.63
C LYS A 270 4.12 -33.10 -9.56
N ASN A 271 3.17 -32.24 -9.21
CA ASN A 271 2.03 -32.62 -8.38
C ASN A 271 0.87 -33.11 -9.27
N VAL A 272 0.71 -34.44 -9.33
CA VAL A 272 -0.48 -35.10 -9.85
C VAL A 272 -1.34 -35.49 -8.65
N ALA A 273 -2.49 -34.84 -8.46
CA ALA A 273 -3.48 -35.22 -7.46
C ALA A 273 -4.78 -35.69 -8.12
N HIS A 274 -4.95 -37.01 -8.17
CA HIS A 274 -6.19 -37.69 -8.52
C HIS A 274 -7.23 -37.49 -7.42
N ARG A 275 -8.41 -36.93 -7.75
CA ARG A 275 -9.56 -36.87 -6.84
C ARG A 275 -10.65 -37.85 -7.32
N LYS A 276 -10.71 -39.03 -6.67
CA LYS A 276 -11.78 -40.02 -6.86
C LYS A 276 -13.12 -39.43 -6.37
N ARG A 277 -14.12 -39.34 -7.26
CA ARG A 277 -15.51 -39.03 -6.92
C ARG A 277 -16.20 -40.31 -6.41
N LYS A 278 -16.69 -40.31 -5.17
CA LYS A 278 -17.66 -41.31 -4.69
C LYS A 278 -19.04 -40.92 -5.22
N LYS A 279 -19.65 -41.79 -6.02
CA LYS A 279 -21.06 -41.70 -6.45
C LYS A 279 -21.94 -42.24 -5.31
N THR A 280 -22.91 -41.45 -4.86
CA THR A 280 -24.03 -41.89 -4.03
C THR A 280 -25.19 -42.30 -4.94
N VAL A 281 -25.71 -43.50 -4.74
CA VAL A 281 -26.91 -44.04 -5.41
C VAL A 281 -28.13 -43.71 -4.53
N PRO A 282 -29.23 -43.17 -5.07
CA PRO A 282 -30.47 -43.00 -4.31
C PRO A 282 -31.30 -44.29 -4.32
N LYS A 283 -31.97 -44.56 -3.20
CA LYS A 283 -33.11 -45.48 -3.09
C LYS A 283 -34.39 -44.75 -3.45
#